data_AF-A0A8E3B343-F1
#
_entry.id   AF-A0A8E3B343-F1
#
_cell.length_a   1.000
_cell.length_b   1.000
_cell.length_c   1.000
_cell.angle_alpha   90.00
_cell.angle_beta   90.00
_cell.angle_gamma   90.00
#
_symmetry.space_group_name_H-M   'P 1'
#
loop_
_entity.id
_entity.type
_entity.pdbx_description
1 polymer ?
#
loop_
_entity_poly.entity_id
_entity_poly.type
_entity_poly.pdbx_seq_one_letter_code
_entity_poly.pdbx_strand_id
1 'polypeptide(L)'
;MDTVNLEHLAGRRVLSLRGKSVGHIEEIRAEQDGDDMVVTEFHVGIFAAFERLSALALGTAVLDFFHLRHRDCLYRIPWDKIDISDPVRPRLRCTLEQLSQMKGGFESKRGAKSSKGLGIARWSTVLRFALAVFLCAAAVCAVLWYMTAARPPFGEQDRQFEGPGNVAHGKLVFAAGDCASCHATPGQPDRLRLGGGMAIASPFGTFRPPNISPDAVDGIGGWTVTDLANALIGGVSPKRDHYYPAFPYTSFTSIKPDDVKDLYAYLKTLPKVSGRVPPPDPALLFSIRRSVGIWKLLFFRQRSTAARFDGDPLHDRGAYLVETISHCAECHSTRNAFGAIKPGTRFAGGIDPQGTGFVPNITQDRLRGWTENDIARMLKTGETPNHGRVGSSMSDVVTNTAMLPDSDRQAIARYIKGLPPIATPRP
;
A
#
# COMPACT_ATOMS: atom_id res chain seq x y z
N MET A 1 -37.01 37.36 -22.81
CA MET A 1 -36.63 37.18 -21.38
C MET A 1 -35.88 35.87 -21.34
N ASP A 2 -34.55 35.96 -21.35
CA ASP A 2 -33.69 34.77 -21.31
C ASP A 2 -33.51 34.39 -19.83
N THR A 3 -34.06 33.26 -19.43
CA THR A 3 -33.88 32.71 -18.08
C THR A 3 -32.43 32.23 -17.97
N VAL A 4 -31.62 32.88 -17.14
CA VAL A 4 -30.23 32.46 -16.88
C VAL A 4 -30.18 31.68 -15.56
N ASN A 5 -29.78 30.42 -15.65
CA ASN A 5 -29.52 29.56 -14.50
C ASN A 5 -28.23 30.01 -13.78
N LEU A 6 -28.36 30.49 -12.53
CA LEU A 6 -27.27 31.10 -11.76
C LEU A 6 -26.11 30.12 -11.50
N GLU A 7 -26.39 28.82 -11.42
CA GLU A 7 -25.38 27.77 -11.26
C GLU A 7 -24.41 27.70 -12.44
N HIS A 8 -24.80 28.18 -13.62
CA HIS A 8 -23.92 28.23 -14.80
C HIS A 8 -22.91 29.39 -14.77
N LEU A 9 -23.11 30.38 -13.88
CA LEU A 9 -22.25 31.55 -13.73
C LEU A 9 -21.11 31.32 -12.72
N ALA A 10 -21.30 30.45 -11.72
CA ALA A 10 -20.24 30.11 -10.77
C ALA A 10 -19.03 29.47 -11.48
N GLY A 11 -17.82 29.89 -11.12
CA GLY A 11 -16.55 29.51 -11.74
C GLY A 11 -16.29 30.16 -13.12
N ARG A 12 -17.21 30.96 -13.67
CA ARG A 12 -17.02 31.59 -14.99
C ARG A 12 -16.06 32.75 -14.93
N ARG A 13 -15.22 32.87 -15.96
CA ARG A 13 -14.23 33.92 -16.08
C ARG A 13 -14.89 35.23 -16.51
N VAL A 14 -14.73 36.27 -15.71
CA VAL A 14 -15.18 37.63 -16.03
C VAL A 14 -14.11 38.36 -16.82
N LEU A 15 -14.50 38.94 -17.95
CA LEU A 15 -13.62 39.74 -18.80
C LEU A 15 -13.88 41.23 -18.62
N SER A 16 -12.82 42.03 -18.68
CA SER A 16 -12.93 43.50 -18.72
C SER A 16 -13.43 43.98 -20.09
N LEU A 17 -13.80 45.26 -20.18
CA LEU A 17 -14.17 45.91 -21.46
C LEU A 17 -13.11 45.77 -22.55
N ARG A 18 -11.83 45.57 -22.18
CA ARG A 18 -10.70 45.36 -23.11
C ARG A 18 -10.37 43.88 -23.34
N GLY A 19 -11.24 42.96 -22.93
CA GLY A 19 -11.07 41.52 -23.11
C GLY A 19 -10.06 40.83 -22.19
N LYS A 20 -9.44 41.56 -21.24
CA LYS A 20 -8.53 40.96 -20.24
C LYS A 20 -9.31 40.28 -19.12
N SER A 21 -8.83 39.12 -18.68
CA SER A 21 -9.38 38.39 -17.53
C SER A 21 -9.28 39.20 -16.25
N VAL A 22 -10.40 39.33 -15.54
CA VAL A 22 -10.49 40.01 -14.23
C VAL A 22 -10.43 39.00 -13.09
N GLY A 23 -11.02 37.82 -13.28
CA GLY A 23 -11.06 36.72 -12.32
C GLY A 23 -12.18 35.74 -12.66
N HIS A 24 -12.51 34.81 -11.76
CA HIS A 24 -13.67 33.92 -11.89
C HIS A 24 -14.74 34.31 -10.86
N ILE A 25 -16.03 34.16 -11.20
CA ILE A 25 -17.15 34.37 -10.27
C ILE A 25 -17.13 33.23 -9.25
N GLU A 26 -16.90 33.52 -7.99
CA GLU A 26 -16.82 32.49 -6.95
C GLU A 26 -18.05 32.49 -6.02
N GLU A 27 -18.68 33.65 -5.82
CA GLU A 27 -19.88 33.80 -5.00
C GLU A 27 -20.85 34.80 -5.65
N ILE A 28 -22.15 34.52 -5.53
CA ILE A 28 -23.26 35.39 -5.96
C ILE A 28 -24.07 35.71 -4.71
N ARG A 29 -24.14 36.98 -4.34
CA ARG A 29 -24.97 37.44 -3.22
C ARG A 29 -26.35 37.81 -3.75
N ALA A 30 -27.37 37.30 -3.07
CA ALA A 30 -28.75 37.69 -3.29
C ALA A 30 -29.37 38.09 -1.96
N GLU A 31 -30.25 39.08 -2.00
CA GLU A 31 -31.05 39.53 -0.87
C GLU A 31 -32.52 39.27 -1.17
N GLN A 32 -33.31 39.05 -0.11
CA GLN A 32 -34.74 38.79 -0.23
C GLN A 32 -35.49 40.12 -0.41
N ASP A 33 -36.27 40.23 -1.48
CA ASP A 33 -37.13 41.38 -1.78
C ASP A 33 -38.57 40.86 -1.98
N GLY A 34 -39.36 40.92 -0.92
CA GLY A 34 -40.67 40.27 -0.86
C GLY A 34 -40.57 38.74 -0.88
N ASP A 35 -41.28 38.11 -1.83
CA ASP A 35 -41.24 36.65 -2.04
C ASP A 35 -40.13 36.23 -3.02
N ASP A 36 -39.40 37.18 -3.61
CA ASP A 36 -38.34 36.94 -4.59
C ASP A 36 -36.93 37.13 -4.00
N MET A 37 -35.94 36.48 -4.62
CA MET A 37 -34.51 36.65 -4.31
C MET A 37 -33.84 37.44 -5.43
N VAL A 38 -33.28 38.61 -5.12
CA VAL A 38 -32.64 39.50 -6.09
C VAL A 38 -31.13 39.46 -5.89
N VAL A 39 -30.38 39.15 -6.96
CA VAL A 39 -28.92 39.19 -6.94
C VAL A 39 -28.43 40.63 -6.78
N THR A 40 -27.64 40.90 -5.74
CA THR A 40 -27.13 42.24 -5.42
C THR A 40 -25.71 42.44 -5.91
N GLU A 41 -24.82 41.45 -5.76
CA GLU A 41 -23.42 41.53 -6.16
C GLU A 41 -22.78 40.17 -6.48
N PHE A 42 -21.73 40.21 -7.32
CA PHE A 42 -20.87 39.09 -7.69
C PHE A 42 -19.48 39.28 -7.11
N HIS A 43 -18.92 38.23 -6.49
CA HIS A 43 -17.57 38.26 -5.93
C HIS A 43 -16.63 37.52 -6.87
N VAL A 44 -15.61 38.22 -7.38
CA VAL A 44 -14.72 37.73 -8.44
C VAL A 44 -13.26 37.77 -7.99
N GLY A 45 -12.59 36.60 -7.96
CA GLY A 45 -11.17 36.48 -7.61
C GLY A 45 -10.78 35.17 -6.92
N ILE A 46 -9.51 34.77 -7.03
CA ILE A 46 -8.93 33.46 -6.61
C ILE A 46 -9.08 33.12 -5.11
N PHE A 47 -9.50 34.07 -4.27
CA PHE A 47 -9.41 33.95 -2.81
C PHE A 47 -10.72 33.64 -2.07
N ALA A 48 -11.89 33.64 -2.73
CA ALA A 48 -13.15 33.36 -2.05
C ALA A 48 -13.33 31.86 -1.68
N ALA A 49 -12.82 30.94 -2.50
CA ALA A 49 -12.85 29.50 -2.19
C ALA A 49 -11.92 29.09 -1.03
N PHE A 50 -10.83 29.84 -0.79
CA PHE A 50 -9.86 29.54 0.27
C PHE A 50 -10.32 29.93 1.68
N GLU A 51 -11.31 30.83 1.83
CA GLU A 51 -11.90 31.10 3.14
C GLU A 51 -12.61 29.86 3.73
N ARG A 52 -13.12 28.95 2.89
CA ARG A 52 -13.76 27.70 3.33
C ARG A 52 -12.77 26.60 3.75
N LEU A 53 -11.51 26.65 3.29
CA LEU A 53 -10.46 25.69 3.68
C LEU A 53 -9.67 26.13 4.92
N SER A 54 -10.07 27.23 5.56
CA SER A 54 -9.46 27.73 6.79
C SER A 54 -9.86 26.91 8.02
N ALA A 55 -9.35 25.68 8.11
CA ALA A 55 -8.93 25.18 9.41
C ALA A 55 -7.86 26.18 9.94
N LEU A 56 -8.25 26.95 10.95
CA LEU A 56 -7.52 28.12 11.44
C LEU A 56 -6.00 27.87 11.62
N ALA A 57 -5.21 28.89 11.26
CA ALA A 57 -3.76 29.06 11.44
C ALA A 57 -2.81 28.42 10.40
N LEU A 58 -3.06 27.20 9.92
CA LEU A 58 -2.10 26.51 9.02
C LEU A 58 -2.15 27.05 7.57
N GLY A 59 -3.35 27.33 7.06
CA GLY A 59 -3.52 27.90 5.71
C GLY A 59 -2.86 29.28 5.57
N THR A 60 -2.97 30.12 6.60
CA THR A 60 -2.39 31.47 6.59
C THR A 60 -0.85 31.47 6.55
N ALA A 61 -0.20 30.51 7.20
CA ALA A 61 1.26 30.42 7.24
C ALA A 61 1.86 29.96 5.91
N VAL A 62 1.19 29.03 5.21
CA VAL A 62 1.61 28.56 3.88
C VAL A 62 1.47 29.68 2.84
N LEU A 63 0.41 30.47 2.93
CA LEU A 63 0.15 31.59 2.00
C LEU A 63 1.15 32.75 2.16
N ASP A 64 1.62 33.02 3.39
CA ASP A 64 2.67 34.01 3.67
C ASP A 64 4.05 33.54 3.15
N PHE A 65 4.37 32.25 3.29
CA PHE A 65 5.67 31.69 2.88
C PHE A 65 5.92 31.82 1.37
N PHE A 66 4.90 31.63 0.54
CA PHE A 66 5.02 31.73 -0.93
C PHE A 66 4.88 33.14 -1.50
N HIS A 67 4.80 34.20 -0.67
CA HIS A 67 4.53 35.57 -1.11
C HIS A 67 3.23 35.71 -1.93
N LEU A 68 2.30 34.76 -1.78
CA LEU A 68 1.01 34.76 -2.48
C LEU A 68 -0.03 35.66 -1.79
N ARG A 69 0.33 36.29 -0.66
CA ARG A 69 -0.46 37.32 0.01
C ARG A 69 -0.39 38.66 -0.71
N HIS A 70 -0.62 38.68 -2.02
CA HIS A 70 -1.16 39.87 -2.66
C HIS A 70 -2.67 39.83 -2.48
N ARG A 71 -3.16 40.56 -1.47
CA ARG A 71 -4.57 40.77 -1.17
C ARG A 71 -5.32 41.55 -2.26
N ASP A 72 -4.71 41.80 -3.41
CA ASP A 72 -5.07 42.95 -4.27
C ASP A 72 -6.15 42.69 -5.33
N CYS A 73 -6.75 41.50 -5.42
CA CYS A 73 -7.72 41.21 -6.48
C CYS A 73 -8.95 40.40 -6.03
N LEU A 74 -9.65 40.86 -4.99
CA LEU A 74 -11.07 40.50 -4.80
C LEU A 74 -11.92 41.69 -5.25
N TYR A 75 -12.71 41.50 -6.30
CA TYR A 75 -13.66 42.51 -6.77
C TYR A 75 -15.08 42.14 -6.33
N ARG A 76 -15.74 43.05 -5.61
CA ARG A 76 -17.19 43.03 -5.42
C ARG A 76 -17.81 43.84 -6.55
N ILE A 77 -18.49 43.15 -7.45
CA ILE A 77 -19.05 43.74 -8.67
C ILE A 77 -20.58 43.78 -8.49
N PRO A 78 -21.19 44.97 -8.38
CA PRO A 78 -22.64 45.10 -8.33
C PRO A 78 -23.30 44.43 -9.54
N TRP A 79 -24.50 43.86 -9.36
CA TRP A 79 -25.16 43.07 -10.40
C TRP A 79 -25.33 43.85 -11.73
N ASP A 80 -25.54 45.17 -11.67
CA ASP A 80 -25.77 46.03 -12.83
C ASP A 80 -24.46 46.34 -13.60
N LYS A 81 -23.30 46.00 -13.03
CA LYS A 81 -21.97 46.23 -13.61
C LYS A 81 -21.39 45.00 -14.29
N ILE A 82 -22.10 43.87 -14.28
CA ILE A 82 -21.74 42.67 -15.04
C ILE A 82 -22.79 42.40 -16.12
N ASP A 83 -22.31 42.21 -17.35
CA ASP A 83 -23.11 41.73 -18.46
C ASP A 83 -23.08 40.20 -18.47
N ILE A 84 -24.23 39.60 -18.16
CA ILE A 84 -24.45 38.14 -18.10
C ILE A 84 -25.34 37.64 -19.24
N SER A 85 -25.59 38.49 -20.25
CA SER A 85 -26.37 38.10 -21.44
C SER A 85 -25.75 36.92 -22.20
N ASP A 86 -24.42 36.76 -22.12
CA ASP A 86 -23.71 35.53 -22.46
C ASP A 86 -23.17 34.89 -21.17
N PRO A 87 -23.87 33.89 -20.59
CA PRO A 87 -23.47 33.26 -19.33
C PRO A 87 -22.15 32.47 -19.45
N VAL A 88 -21.68 32.17 -20.66
CA VAL A 88 -20.39 31.49 -20.87
C VAL A 88 -19.24 32.48 -20.76
N ARG A 89 -19.47 33.76 -21.08
CA ARG A 89 -18.44 34.81 -21.11
C ARG A 89 -18.93 36.11 -20.47
N PRO A 90 -19.14 36.14 -19.15
CA PRO A 90 -19.57 37.36 -18.47
C PRO A 90 -18.54 38.48 -18.62
N ARG A 91 -19.01 39.72 -18.80
CA ARG A 91 -18.15 40.88 -19.06
C ARG A 91 -18.47 42.04 -18.12
N LEU A 92 -17.46 42.79 -17.71
CA LEU A 92 -17.67 44.05 -17.00
C LEU A 92 -18.27 45.09 -17.93
N ARG A 93 -19.25 45.84 -17.42
CA ARG A 93 -19.84 47.01 -18.09
C ARG A 93 -19.11 48.33 -17.76
N CYS A 94 -18.18 48.32 -16.82
CA CYS A 94 -17.39 49.48 -16.41
C CYS A 94 -15.88 49.22 -16.47
N THR A 95 -15.09 50.30 -16.35
CA THR A 95 -13.63 50.16 -16.24
C THR A 95 -13.23 49.65 -14.86
N LEU A 96 -12.04 49.04 -14.75
CA LEU A 96 -11.51 48.57 -13.47
C LEU A 96 -11.27 49.73 -12.48
N GLU A 97 -10.94 50.92 -12.98
CA GLU A 97 -10.77 52.14 -12.16
C GLU A 97 -12.09 52.64 -11.58
N GLN A 98 -13.19 52.52 -12.33
CA GLN A 98 -14.53 52.84 -11.81
C GLN A 98 -14.96 51.81 -10.76
N LEU A 99 -14.62 50.55 -10.97
CA LEU A 99 -14.91 49.45 -10.03
C LEU A 99 -14.16 49.60 -8.70
N SER A 100 -12.93 50.08 -8.72
CA SER A 100 -12.15 50.33 -7.49
C SER A 100 -12.61 51.58 -6.72
N GLN A 101 -13.27 52.53 -7.39
CA GLN A 101 -13.80 53.75 -6.79
C GLN A 101 -15.23 53.60 -6.22
N MET A 102 -15.99 52.61 -6.67
CA MET A 102 -17.30 52.30 -6.11
C MET A 102 -17.14 51.72 -4.70
N LYS A 103 -17.79 52.34 -3.70
CA LYS A 103 -17.73 51.94 -2.27
C LYS A 103 -17.97 50.43 -2.14
N GLY A 104 -16.89 49.70 -1.87
CA GLY A 104 -16.79 48.24 -2.03
C GLY A 104 -15.41 47.81 -2.55
N GLY A 105 -14.68 48.72 -3.22
CA GLY A 105 -13.27 48.58 -3.58
C GLY A 105 -12.33 48.94 -2.43
N PHE A 106 -11.39 48.03 -2.15
CA PHE A 106 -10.26 48.12 -1.20
C PHE A 106 -9.87 49.52 -0.69
N GLU A 107 -10.03 49.77 0.62
CA GLU A 107 -9.31 50.85 1.31
C GLU A 107 -7.80 50.57 1.29
N SER A 108 -7.08 51.20 0.36
CA SER A 108 -5.63 51.44 0.49
C SER A 108 -5.41 52.62 1.43
N LYS A 109 -5.31 52.37 2.75
CA LYS A 109 -4.78 53.37 3.68
C LYS A 109 -3.26 53.31 3.73
N ARG A 110 -2.60 54.09 2.86
CA ARG A 110 -1.29 54.68 3.20
C ARG A 110 -1.52 55.74 4.28
N GLY A 111 -1.60 55.29 5.53
CA GLY A 111 -1.49 56.17 6.68
C GLY A 111 -0.03 56.24 7.12
N ALA A 112 0.62 57.37 6.86
CA ALA A 112 1.82 57.77 7.56
C ALA A 112 1.49 57.86 9.06
N LYS A 113 1.75 56.79 9.80
CA LYS A 113 1.77 56.79 11.26
C LYS A 113 3.20 56.55 11.72
N SER A 114 3.76 57.61 12.29
CA SER A 114 4.74 57.64 13.37
C SER A 114 5.21 56.26 13.84
N SER A 115 6.51 56.04 13.69
CA SER A 115 7.30 55.02 14.35
C SER A 115 7.14 55.08 15.88
N LYS A 116 6.10 54.43 16.40
CA LYS A 116 6.02 54.09 17.83
C LYS A 116 5.59 52.63 17.99
N GLY A 117 6.62 51.79 18.05
CA GLY A 117 6.68 50.53 18.81
C GLY A 117 5.40 49.71 18.91
N LEU A 118 4.92 49.16 17.81
CA LEU A 118 3.91 48.10 17.83
C LEU A 118 4.54 46.75 17.43
N GLY A 119 5.34 46.22 18.35
CA GLY A 119 5.36 44.79 18.66
C GLY A 119 6.21 43.86 17.79
N ILE A 120 7.55 44.03 17.82
CA ILE A 120 8.52 42.94 17.60
C ILE A 120 8.08 41.65 18.34
N ALA A 121 7.40 41.80 19.48
CA ALA A 121 6.81 40.72 20.27
C ALA A 121 5.78 39.85 19.51
N ARG A 122 4.82 40.40 18.73
CA ARG A 122 3.80 39.58 18.04
C ARG A 122 4.38 38.78 16.87
N TRP A 123 5.33 39.37 16.13
CA TRP A 123 6.10 38.64 15.10
C TRP A 123 6.97 37.54 15.72
N SER A 124 7.59 37.81 16.88
CA SER A 124 8.35 36.78 17.60
C SER A 124 7.49 35.61 18.05
N THR A 125 6.23 35.83 18.47
CA THR A 125 5.32 34.75 18.87
C THR A 125 4.86 33.92 17.67
N VAL A 126 4.53 34.55 16.54
CA VAL A 126 4.15 33.84 15.31
C VAL A 126 5.34 33.03 14.75
N LEU A 127 6.55 33.61 14.74
CA LEU A 127 7.77 32.92 14.34
C LEU A 127 8.09 31.75 15.27
N ARG A 128 7.94 31.91 16.60
CA ARG A 128 8.13 30.84 17.57
C ARG A 128 7.11 29.72 17.39
N PHE A 129 5.85 30.05 17.11
CA PHE A 129 4.81 29.05 16.85
C PHE A 129 5.06 28.30 15.53
N ALA A 130 5.37 29.02 14.45
CA ALA A 130 5.70 28.42 13.16
C ALA A 130 6.95 27.52 13.26
N LEU A 131 7.98 27.98 13.98
CA LEU A 131 9.17 27.18 14.29
C LEU A 131 8.81 25.95 15.12
N ALA A 132 7.97 26.09 16.15
CA ALA A 132 7.53 24.95 16.95
C ALA A 132 6.77 23.91 16.11
N VAL A 133 5.84 24.34 15.25
CA VAL A 133 5.12 23.46 14.32
C VAL A 133 6.08 22.77 13.35
N PHE A 134 7.03 23.51 12.78
CA PHE A 134 8.05 22.95 11.90
C PHE A 134 8.92 21.91 12.62
N LEU A 135 9.40 22.22 13.83
CA LEU A 135 10.20 21.29 14.64
C LEU A 135 9.41 20.06 15.03
N CYS A 136 8.13 20.19 15.38
CA CYS A 136 7.24 19.06 15.64
C CYS A 136 7.05 18.20 14.38
N ALA A 137 6.79 18.80 13.22
CA ALA A 137 6.66 18.07 11.96
C ALA A 137 7.97 17.36 11.58
N ALA A 138 9.12 18.03 11.73
CA ALA A 138 10.44 17.45 11.50
C ALA A 138 10.72 16.28 12.45
N ALA A 139 10.37 16.41 13.74
CA ALA A 139 10.49 15.34 14.72
C ALA A 139 9.60 14.13 14.36
N VAL A 140 8.35 14.37 13.96
CA VAL A 140 7.46 13.30 13.48
C VAL A 140 8.02 12.62 12.24
N CYS A 141 8.52 13.38 11.26
CA CYS A 141 9.17 12.82 10.07
C CYS A 141 10.42 12.01 10.43
N ALA A 142 11.25 12.48 11.37
CA ALA A 142 12.42 11.76 11.83
C ALA A 142 12.05 10.46 12.55
N VAL A 143 11.03 10.48 13.41
CA VAL A 143 10.49 9.29 14.07
C VAL A 143 9.94 8.30 13.04
N LEU A 144 9.13 8.76 12.08
CA LEU A 144 8.61 7.90 11.01
C LEU A 144 9.73 7.31 10.16
N TRP A 145 10.74 8.10 9.79
CA TRP A 145 11.91 7.60 9.06
C TRP A 145 12.67 6.53 9.84
N TYR A 146 12.86 6.76 11.14
CA TYR A 146 13.49 5.79 12.04
C TYR A 146 12.67 4.52 12.18
N MET A 147 11.36 4.62 12.41
CA MET A 147 10.45 3.49 12.63
C MET A 147 10.21 2.66 11.37
N THR A 148 10.26 3.29 10.20
CA THR A 148 10.12 2.63 8.89
C THR A 148 11.45 2.15 8.31
N ALA A 149 12.51 2.15 9.14
CA ALA A 149 13.79 1.61 8.75
C ALA A 149 13.73 0.08 8.61
N ALA A 150 14.31 -0.45 7.53
CA ALA A 150 14.53 -1.88 7.39
C ALA A 150 15.63 -2.33 8.35
N ARG A 151 15.22 -2.95 9.46
CA ARG A 151 16.12 -3.50 10.47
C ARG A 151 16.08 -5.03 10.39
N PRO A 152 17.22 -5.68 10.13
CA PRO A 152 17.31 -7.11 10.26
C PRO A 152 16.96 -7.52 11.70
N PRO A 153 16.07 -8.50 11.90
CA PRO A 153 15.73 -8.96 13.25
C PRO A 153 16.85 -9.69 13.98
N PHE A 154 17.83 -10.22 13.25
CA PHE A 154 18.93 -10.99 13.80
C PHE A 154 20.26 -10.36 13.40
N GLY A 155 21.18 -10.30 14.37
CA GLY A 155 22.57 -9.89 14.13
C GLY A 155 23.37 -11.00 13.45
N GLU A 156 24.46 -10.64 12.76
CA GLU A 156 25.26 -11.59 11.96
C GLU A 156 25.70 -12.86 12.74
N GLN A 157 25.99 -12.71 14.04
CA GLN A 157 26.47 -13.77 14.94
C GLN A 157 25.38 -14.30 15.88
N ASP A 158 24.13 -14.33 15.43
CA ASP A 158 23.03 -14.85 16.24
C ASP A 158 23.15 -16.38 16.39
N ARG A 159 23.36 -16.83 17.64
CA ARG A 159 23.65 -18.23 17.99
C ARG A 159 22.59 -19.23 17.54
N GLN A 160 21.34 -18.80 17.35
CA GLN A 160 20.28 -19.71 16.92
C GLN A 160 20.49 -20.24 15.47
N PHE A 161 21.32 -19.55 14.69
CA PHE A 161 21.66 -19.92 13.30
C PHE A 161 23.07 -20.49 13.16
N GLU A 162 23.74 -20.79 14.28
CA GLU A 162 25.02 -21.50 14.28
C GLU A 162 24.83 -23.01 14.08
N GLY A 163 25.89 -23.67 13.60
CA GLY A 163 25.94 -25.12 13.39
C GLY A 163 25.46 -25.57 12.00
N PRO A 164 25.65 -26.85 11.67
CA PRO A 164 25.24 -27.41 10.39
C PRO A 164 23.72 -27.59 10.30
N GLY A 165 23.17 -27.43 9.10
CA GLY A 165 21.80 -27.84 8.78
C GLY A 165 21.73 -29.27 8.23
N ASN A 166 20.59 -29.92 8.41
CA ASN A 166 20.25 -31.22 7.84
C ASN A 166 19.71 -31.05 6.42
N VAL A 167 20.50 -31.44 5.42
CA VAL A 167 20.15 -31.35 3.98
C VAL A 167 18.88 -32.13 3.64
N ALA A 168 18.66 -33.31 4.24
CA ALA A 168 17.50 -34.14 3.94
C ALA A 168 16.21 -33.50 4.44
N HIS A 169 16.23 -32.93 5.66
CA HIS A 169 15.10 -32.18 6.17
C HIS A 169 14.93 -30.85 5.42
N GLY A 170 16.02 -30.18 5.04
CA GLY A 170 16.02 -28.96 4.24
C GLY A 170 15.33 -29.13 2.89
N LYS A 171 15.47 -30.30 2.26
CA LYS A 171 14.72 -30.66 1.04
C LYS A 171 13.20 -30.67 1.28
N LEU A 172 12.76 -31.14 2.45
CA LEU A 172 11.35 -31.14 2.82
C LEU A 172 10.85 -29.72 3.12
N VAL A 173 11.65 -28.89 3.81
CA VAL A 173 11.32 -27.47 4.03
C VAL A 173 11.23 -26.72 2.70
N PHE A 174 12.15 -26.98 1.77
CA PHE A 174 12.14 -26.41 0.42
C PHE A 174 10.86 -26.79 -0.36
N ALA A 175 10.47 -28.07 -0.30
CA ALA A 175 9.25 -28.55 -0.94
C ALA A 175 8.01 -27.96 -0.27
N ALA A 176 7.89 -28.05 1.06
CA ALA A 176 6.76 -27.48 1.79
C ALA A 176 6.67 -25.96 1.59
N GLY A 177 7.80 -25.27 1.44
CA GLY A 177 7.91 -23.83 1.21
C GLY A 177 7.60 -23.39 -0.22
N ASP A 178 7.30 -24.32 -1.13
CA ASP A 178 6.94 -24.07 -2.52
C ASP A 178 8.02 -23.26 -3.30
N CYS A 179 9.28 -23.34 -2.87
CA CYS A 179 10.34 -22.42 -3.31
C CYS A 179 10.56 -22.48 -4.84
N ALA A 180 10.53 -23.69 -5.42
CA ALA A 180 10.72 -23.91 -6.84
C ALA A 180 9.62 -23.26 -7.70
N SER A 181 8.40 -23.09 -7.18
CA SER A 181 7.26 -22.56 -7.94
C SER A 181 7.44 -21.11 -8.34
N CYS A 182 8.23 -20.35 -7.57
CA CYS A 182 8.55 -18.95 -7.88
C CYS A 182 10.01 -18.77 -8.36
N HIS A 183 10.94 -19.55 -7.82
CA HIS A 183 12.38 -19.31 -8.05
C HIS A 183 12.99 -20.14 -9.17
N ALA A 184 12.31 -21.17 -9.70
CA ALA A 184 12.80 -21.88 -10.88
C ALA A 184 12.91 -20.93 -12.07
N THR A 185 13.98 -21.06 -12.87
CA THR A 185 14.16 -20.27 -14.09
C THR A 185 13.03 -20.57 -15.08
N PRO A 186 12.24 -19.57 -15.50
CA PRO A 186 11.14 -19.78 -16.44
C PRO A 186 11.59 -20.44 -17.75
N GLY A 187 10.76 -21.35 -18.26
CA GLY A 187 11.02 -22.04 -19.53
C GLY A 187 12.09 -23.14 -19.48
N GLN A 188 12.58 -23.50 -18.29
CA GLN A 188 13.52 -24.61 -18.11
C GLN A 188 12.80 -25.84 -17.51
N PRO A 189 13.14 -27.07 -17.92
CA PRO A 189 12.51 -28.28 -17.40
C PRO A 189 12.94 -28.60 -15.96
N ASP A 190 14.16 -28.22 -15.58
CA ASP A 190 14.70 -28.48 -14.24
C ASP A 190 14.27 -27.39 -13.24
N ARG A 191 13.31 -27.75 -12.39
CA ARG A 191 12.77 -26.90 -11.32
C ARG A 191 13.77 -26.59 -10.21
N LEU A 192 14.92 -27.27 -10.16
CA LEU A 192 15.98 -27.02 -9.17
C LEU A 192 17.01 -25.97 -9.65
N ARG A 193 16.89 -25.47 -10.88
CA ARG A 193 17.68 -24.32 -11.34
C ARG A 193 17.01 -23.03 -10.88
N LEU A 194 17.44 -22.53 -9.72
CA LEU A 194 16.78 -21.44 -9.01
C LEU A 194 17.24 -20.02 -9.43
N GLY A 195 17.29 -19.76 -10.74
CA GLY A 195 17.71 -18.45 -11.28
C GLY A 195 16.67 -17.33 -11.13
N GLY A 196 15.44 -17.66 -10.74
CA GLY A 196 14.33 -16.70 -10.57
C GLY A 196 13.85 -16.10 -11.89
N GLY A 197 13.12 -14.99 -11.78
CA GLY A 197 12.76 -14.14 -12.92
C GLY A 197 11.35 -14.34 -13.46
N MET A 198 10.58 -15.26 -12.88
CA MET A 198 9.15 -15.40 -13.16
C MET A 198 8.44 -14.06 -12.91
N ALA A 199 7.66 -13.58 -13.88
CA ALA A 199 6.88 -12.37 -13.73
C ALA A 199 5.59 -12.69 -12.95
N ILE A 200 5.45 -12.11 -11.76
CA ILE A 200 4.27 -12.21 -10.91
C ILE A 200 3.54 -10.88 -11.02
N ALA A 201 2.44 -10.88 -11.78
CA ALA A 201 1.60 -9.70 -11.95
C ALA A 201 0.75 -9.48 -10.69
N SER A 202 0.47 -8.21 -10.38
CA SER A 202 -0.43 -7.85 -9.29
C SER A 202 -1.02 -6.45 -9.53
N PRO A 203 -2.07 -6.06 -8.80
CA PRO A 203 -2.55 -4.67 -8.80
C PRO A 203 -1.49 -3.62 -8.37
N PHE A 204 -0.38 -4.07 -7.77
CA PHE A 204 0.69 -3.22 -7.25
C PHE A 204 1.92 -3.15 -8.17
N GLY A 205 1.84 -3.76 -9.36
CA GLY A 205 2.92 -3.87 -10.33
C GLY A 205 3.41 -5.30 -10.54
N THR A 206 4.53 -5.43 -11.24
CA THR A 206 5.10 -6.74 -11.58
C THR A 206 6.31 -7.03 -10.70
N PHE A 207 6.25 -8.12 -9.95
CA PHE A 207 7.34 -8.60 -9.11
C PHE A 207 8.06 -9.77 -9.77
N ARG A 208 9.37 -9.87 -9.55
CA ARG A 208 10.20 -10.97 -10.04
C ARG A 208 10.97 -11.57 -8.87
N PRO A 209 10.74 -12.85 -8.52
CA PRO A 209 11.52 -13.54 -7.51
C PRO A 209 13.01 -13.52 -7.91
N PRO A 210 13.92 -13.21 -6.98
CA PRO A 210 15.34 -13.17 -7.25
C PRO A 210 15.90 -14.58 -7.49
N ASN A 211 17.12 -14.62 -8.03
CA ASN A 211 17.94 -15.82 -8.05
C ASN A 211 18.31 -16.22 -6.62
N ILE A 212 17.98 -17.44 -6.21
CA ILE A 212 18.32 -18.00 -4.90
C ILE A 212 19.22 -19.24 -5.01
N SER A 213 19.85 -19.44 -6.17
CA SER A 213 20.86 -20.47 -6.35
C SER A 213 22.11 -20.17 -5.49
N PRO A 214 23.00 -21.15 -5.26
CA PRO A 214 24.24 -20.92 -4.51
C PRO A 214 25.32 -20.19 -5.31
N ASP A 215 24.97 -19.53 -6.42
CA ASP A 215 25.86 -18.62 -7.14
C ASP A 215 26.30 -17.47 -6.23
N ALA A 216 27.61 -17.17 -6.21
CA ALA A 216 28.21 -16.23 -5.27
C ALA A 216 27.97 -14.75 -5.63
N VAL A 217 27.66 -14.45 -6.89
CA VAL A 217 27.53 -13.08 -7.40
C VAL A 217 26.07 -12.73 -7.63
N ASP A 218 25.31 -13.64 -8.21
CA ASP A 218 23.95 -13.40 -8.67
C ASP A 218 22.89 -14.08 -7.81
N GLY A 219 23.27 -15.11 -7.04
CA GLY A 219 22.41 -15.82 -6.11
C GLY A 219 22.67 -15.48 -4.63
N ILE A 220 22.40 -16.45 -3.77
CA ILE A 220 22.62 -16.36 -2.31
C ILE A 220 23.95 -17.01 -1.88
N GLY A 221 24.87 -17.25 -2.80
CA GLY A 221 26.10 -17.98 -2.53
C GLY A 221 26.99 -17.35 -1.46
N GLY A 222 26.95 -16.01 -1.33
CA GLY A 222 27.66 -15.25 -0.29
C GLY A 222 26.84 -14.94 0.96
N TRP A 223 25.60 -15.41 1.09
CA TRP A 223 24.76 -15.16 2.25
C TRP A 223 25.17 -16.05 3.42
N THR A 224 24.95 -15.57 4.64
CA THR A 224 24.96 -16.39 5.87
C THR A 224 23.59 -17.04 6.09
N VAL A 225 23.50 -17.98 7.03
CA VAL A 225 22.18 -18.49 7.49
C VAL A 225 21.34 -17.35 8.07
N THR A 226 21.97 -16.45 8.84
CA THR A 226 21.33 -15.26 9.41
C THR A 226 20.75 -14.34 8.33
N ASP A 227 21.42 -14.18 7.19
CA ASP A 227 20.89 -13.42 6.06
C ASP A 227 19.61 -14.05 5.49
N LEU A 228 19.61 -15.37 5.31
CA LEU A 228 18.41 -16.09 4.89
C LEU A 228 17.28 -15.95 5.93
N ALA A 229 17.61 -16.04 7.22
CA ALA A 229 16.67 -15.84 8.31
C ALA A 229 16.07 -14.42 8.30
N ASN A 230 16.89 -13.40 8.11
CA ASN A 230 16.45 -12.00 8.04
C ASN A 230 15.54 -11.76 6.83
N ALA A 231 15.78 -12.44 5.70
CA ALA A 231 14.90 -12.42 4.56
C ALA A 231 13.57 -13.11 4.85
N LEU A 232 13.59 -14.38 5.27
CA LEU A 232 12.37 -15.18 5.52
C LEU A 232 11.53 -14.63 6.67
N ILE A 233 12.15 -14.30 7.79
CA ILE A 233 11.43 -13.93 9.02
C ILE A 233 11.11 -12.44 9.06
N GLY A 234 12.07 -11.62 8.63
CA GLY A 234 11.99 -10.16 8.72
C GLY A 234 11.55 -9.48 7.44
N GLY A 235 11.63 -10.14 6.28
CA GLY A 235 11.46 -9.50 4.98
C GLY A 235 12.47 -8.38 4.76
N VAL A 236 13.73 -8.59 5.14
CA VAL A 236 14.83 -7.62 5.03
C VAL A 236 16.03 -8.24 4.33
N SER A 237 16.59 -7.53 3.35
CA SER A 237 17.79 -7.97 2.62
C SER A 237 19.07 -7.78 3.44
N PRO A 238 20.18 -8.46 3.09
CA PRO A 238 21.49 -8.20 3.70
C PRO A 238 21.94 -6.73 3.58
N LYS A 239 21.49 -6.03 2.53
CA LYS A 239 21.75 -4.60 2.31
C LYS A 239 20.83 -3.68 3.11
N ARG A 240 19.98 -4.23 3.99
CA ARG A 240 19.01 -3.50 4.81
C ARG A 240 17.96 -2.77 3.97
N ASP A 241 17.44 -3.47 2.95
CA ASP A 241 16.26 -3.05 2.19
C ASP A 241 15.04 -3.91 2.56
N HIS A 242 13.84 -3.34 2.47
CA HIS A 242 12.61 -4.11 2.63
C HIS A 242 12.32 -5.00 1.40
N TYR A 243 12.00 -6.27 1.63
CA TYR A 243 11.30 -7.04 0.61
C TYR A 243 9.83 -6.62 0.53
N TYR A 244 9.29 -6.59 -0.68
CA TYR A 244 7.86 -6.40 -0.89
C TYR A 244 7.09 -7.64 -0.39
N PRO A 245 5.88 -7.48 0.17
CA PRO A 245 5.11 -8.60 0.73
C PRO A 245 4.59 -9.60 -0.31
N ALA A 246 4.91 -9.41 -1.59
CA ALA A 246 4.81 -10.47 -2.61
C ALA A 246 5.77 -11.65 -2.30
N PHE A 247 6.85 -11.40 -1.55
CA PHE A 247 7.61 -12.45 -0.88
C PHE A 247 6.89 -12.78 0.44
N PRO A 248 6.40 -14.02 0.67
CA PRO A 248 5.51 -14.36 1.78
C PRO A 248 6.21 -14.45 3.15
N TYR A 249 7.10 -13.50 3.46
CA TYR A 249 7.75 -13.37 4.77
C TYR A 249 6.74 -13.14 5.90
N THR A 250 5.53 -12.66 5.59
CA THR A 250 4.44 -12.56 6.57
C THR A 250 3.94 -13.90 7.07
N SER A 251 4.05 -14.95 6.25
CA SER A 251 3.77 -16.34 6.65
C SER A 251 5.01 -16.99 7.24
N PHE A 252 6.17 -16.84 6.60
CA PHE A 252 7.43 -17.42 7.09
C PHE A 252 7.93 -16.84 8.43
N THR A 253 7.33 -15.76 8.95
CA THR A 253 7.85 -15.06 10.14
C THR A 253 7.99 -15.91 11.40
N SER A 254 7.24 -17.02 11.47
CA SER A 254 7.30 -17.98 12.58
C SER A 254 8.05 -19.27 12.24
N ILE A 255 8.81 -19.30 11.13
CA ILE A 255 9.63 -20.46 10.77
C ILE A 255 10.66 -20.74 11.87
N LYS A 256 10.85 -22.02 12.18
CA LYS A 256 11.81 -22.45 13.21
C LYS A 256 13.25 -22.19 12.74
N PRO A 257 14.17 -21.76 13.63
CA PRO A 257 15.57 -21.55 13.26
C PRO A 257 16.24 -22.78 12.64
N ASP A 258 15.92 -23.99 13.14
CA ASP A 258 16.44 -25.23 12.58
C ASP A 258 15.99 -25.45 11.13
N ASP A 259 14.73 -25.16 10.81
CA ASP A 259 14.21 -25.26 9.43
C ASP A 259 14.89 -24.25 8.49
N VAL A 260 15.29 -23.08 9.00
CA VAL A 260 16.08 -22.10 8.23
C VAL A 260 17.49 -22.63 7.95
N LYS A 261 18.16 -23.21 8.96
CA LYS A 261 19.48 -23.85 8.79
C LYS A 261 19.42 -25.00 7.79
N ASP A 262 18.41 -25.85 7.92
CA ASP A 262 18.20 -27.01 7.07
C ASP A 262 17.91 -26.59 5.62
N LEU A 263 17.00 -25.64 5.43
CA LEU A 263 16.71 -25.05 4.12
C LEU A 263 17.97 -24.43 3.50
N TYR A 264 18.73 -23.65 4.27
CA TYR A 264 20.00 -23.08 3.80
C TYR A 264 20.96 -24.18 3.34
N ALA A 265 21.17 -25.21 4.17
CA ALA A 265 22.04 -26.34 3.84
C ALA A 265 21.62 -27.03 2.55
N TYR A 266 20.31 -27.26 2.33
CA TYR A 266 19.80 -27.83 1.09
C TYR A 266 20.01 -26.92 -0.12
N LEU A 267 19.69 -25.63 -0.02
CA LEU A 267 19.89 -24.65 -1.11
C LEU A 267 21.36 -24.61 -1.57
N LYS A 268 22.32 -24.79 -0.66
CA LYS A 268 23.75 -24.83 -0.99
C LYS A 268 24.17 -26.07 -1.80
N THR A 269 23.34 -27.11 -1.86
CA THR A 269 23.60 -28.32 -2.69
C THR A 269 23.09 -28.19 -4.12
N LEU A 270 22.26 -27.19 -4.42
CA LEU A 270 21.59 -27.04 -5.70
C LEU A 270 22.51 -26.48 -6.80
N PRO A 271 22.15 -26.61 -8.09
CA PRO A 271 22.93 -26.04 -9.18
C PRO A 271 23.09 -24.53 -9.06
N LYS A 272 24.30 -24.02 -9.30
CA LYS A 272 24.55 -22.59 -9.47
C LYS A 272 23.91 -22.11 -10.77
N VAL A 273 23.25 -20.97 -10.73
CA VAL A 273 22.67 -20.31 -11.90
C VAL A 273 23.19 -18.88 -11.93
N SER A 274 23.86 -18.50 -13.01
CA SER A 274 24.33 -17.12 -13.20
C SER A 274 23.26 -16.26 -13.88
N GLY A 275 23.35 -14.95 -13.70
CA GLY A 275 22.40 -13.98 -14.22
C GLY A 275 21.48 -13.42 -13.13
N ARG A 276 21.34 -12.09 -13.12
CA ARG A 276 20.37 -11.39 -12.27
C ARG A 276 19.08 -11.15 -13.03
N VAL A 277 17.99 -11.31 -12.30
CA VAL A 277 16.66 -10.97 -12.80
C VAL A 277 16.50 -9.45 -12.86
N PRO A 278 15.72 -8.91 -13.79
CA PRO A 278 15.36 -7.49 -13.78
C PRO A 278 14.78 -7.08 -12.43
N PRO A 279 15.04 -5.85 -11.96
CA PRO A 279 14.47 -5.37 -10.72
C PRO A 279 12.92 -5.42 -10.77
N PRO A 280 12.26 -5.51 -9.61
CA PRO A 280 10.81 -5.37 -9.54
C PRO A 280 10.36 -4.05 -10.17
N ASP A 281 9.21 -4.07 -10.84
CA ASP A 281 8.58 -2.91 -11.47
C ASP A 281 7.26 -2.59 -10.76
N PRO A 282 7.31 -2.07 -9.52
CA PRO A 282 6.12 -1.71 -8.76
C PRO A 282 5.50 -0.43 -9.33
N ALA A 283 4.17 -0.28 -9.19
CA ALA A 283 3.51 0.96 -9.54
C ALA A 283 4.12 2.15 -8.75
N LEU A 284 4.06 3.36 -9.31
CA LEU A 284 4.81 4.54 -8.84
C LEU A 284 4.70 4.77 -7.32
N LEU A 285 3.52 4.61 -6.74
CA LEU A 285 3.27 4.80 -5.30
C LEU A 285 3.99 3.76 -4.41
N PHE A 286 4.29 2.58 -4.95
CA PHE A 286 4.96 1.47 -4.26
C PHE A 286 6.45 1.37 -4.61
N SER A 287 6.96 2.24 -5.48
CA SER A 287 8.39 2.33 -5.81
C SER A 287 9.25 2.86 -4.65
N ILE A 288 8.65 3.64 -3.75
CA ILE A 288 9.32 4.18 -2.56
C ILE A 288 9.46 3.08 -1.52
N ARG A 289 10.63 2.43 -1.46
CA ARG A 289 10.91 1.28 -0.59
C ARG A 289 10.54 1.49 0.89
N ARG A 290 10.64 2.73 1.39
CA ARG A 290 10.27 3.10 2.78
C ARG A 290 8.76 2.99 3.06
N SER A 291 7.89 3.07 2.05
CA SER A 291 6.45 2.85 2.24
C SER A 291 6.14 1.44 2.73
N VAL A 292 6.99 0.45 2.40
CA VAL A 292 6.89 -0.91 2.94
C VAL A 292 7.09 -0.93 4.46
N GLY A 293 7.92 -0.05 5.01
CA GLY A 293 8.08 0.10 6.46
C GLY A 293 6.77 0.53 7.13
N ILE A 294 6.04 1.48 6.52
CA ILE A 294 4.71 1.91 6.98
C ILE A 294 3.73 0.73 6.89
N TRP A 295 3.73 0.01 5.76
CA TRP A 295 2.90 -1.17 5.57
C TRP A 295 3.16 -2.23 6.66
N LYS A 296 4.44 -2.48 7.01
CA LYS A 296 4.81 -3.41 8.07
C LYS A 296 4.31 -2.98 9.45
N LEU A 297 4.36 -1.69 9.78
CA LEU A 297 3.80 -1.19 11.05
C LEU A 297 2.30 -1.49 11.19
N LEU A 298 1.56 -1.43 10.08
CA LEU A 298 0.11 -1.66 10.05
C LEU A 298 -0.25 -3.15 10.00
N PHE A 299 0.45 -3.95 9.19
CA PHE A 299 -0.01 -5.29 8.80
C PHE A 299 0.95 -6.44 9.13
N PHE A 300 2.16 -6.15 9.62
CA PHE A 300 3.15 -7.18 9.93
C PHE A 300 3.48 -7.21 11.42
N ARG A 301 3.49 -8.41 11.98
CA ARG A 301 3.95 -8.70 13.34
C ARG A 301 4.97 -9.82 13.25
N GLN A 302 6.22 -9.49 13.51
CA GLN A 302 7.30 -10.45 13.41
C GLN A 302 7.14 -11.57 14.44
N ARG A 303 7.44 -12.82 14.05
CA ARG A 303 7.29 -14.02 14.89
C ARG A 303 5.88 -14.23 15.44
N SER A 304 4.88 -13.64 14.79
CA SER A 304 3.48 -13.90 15.08
C SER A 304 2.92 -14.86 14.05
N THR A 305 2.25 -15.91 14.49
CA THR A 305 1.52 -16.84 13.62
C THR A 305 0.03 -16.78 13.91
N ALA A 306 -0.78 -17.01 12.88
CA ALA A 306 -2.22 -17.22 13.01
C ALA A 306 -2.57 -18.68 13.33
N ALA A 307 -1.56 -19.56 13.39
CA ALA A 307 -1.73 -20.97 13.71
C ALA A 307 -2.40 -21.17 15.07
N ARG A 308 -3.46 -21.97 15.08
CA ARG A 308 -4.06 -22.48 16.30
C ARG A 308 -3.37 -23.78 16.67
N PHE A 309 -2.75 -23.81 17.84
CA PHE A 309 -2.20 -25.02 18.43
C PHE A 309 -3.15 -25.54 19.51
N ASP A 310 -3.44 -26.83 19.51
CA ASP A 310 -4.36 -27.48 20.47
C ASP A 310 -3.70 -28.62 21.26
N GLY A 311 -2.42 -28.89 21.01
CA GLY A 311 -1.64 -29.91 21.70
C GLY A 311 -1.71 -31.30 21.05
N ASP A 312 -2.56 -31.52 20.04
CA ASP A 312 -2.48 -32.71 19.19
C ASP A 312 -1.25 -32.58 18.27
N PRO A 313 -0.23 -33.46 18.38
CA PRO A 313 1.00 -33.33 17.61
C PRO A 313 0.77 -33.32 16.09
N LEU A 314 -0.24 -34.04 15.61
CA LEU A 314 -0.55 -34.10 14.18
C LEU A 314 -1.21 -32.80 13.71
N HIS A 315 -2.17 -32.29 14.47
CA HIS A 315 -2.81 -31.01 14.19
C HIS A 315 -1.79 -29.86 14.27
N ASP A 316 -0.97 -29.81 15.31
CA ASP A 316 0.02 -28.75 15.53
C ASP A 316 1.13 -28.75 14.45
N ARG A 317 1.55 -29.93 13.98
CA ARG A 317 2.42 -30.04 12.80
C ARG A 317 1.74 -29.48 11.56
N GLY A 318 0.46 -29.78 11.37
CA GLY A 318 -0.35 -29.23 10.28
C GLY A 318 -0.49 -27.72 10.33
N ALA A 319 -0.77 -27.18 11.52
CA ALA A 319 -0.87 -25.75 11.77
C ALA A 319 0.43 -25.04 11.38
N TYR A 320 1.58 -25.57 11.80
CA TYR A 320 2.89 -25.06 11.42
C TYR A 320 3.12 -25.10 9.90
N LEU A 321 2.84 -26.23 9.26
CA LEU A 321 3.02 -26.37 7.81
C LEU A 321 2.11 -25.41 7.04
N VAL A 322 0.81 -25.38 7.32
CA VAL A 322 -0.18 -24.59 6.58
C VAL A 322 0.01 -23.07 6.77
N GLU A 323 0.26 -22.64 8.00
CA GLU A 323 0.27 -21.22 8.35
C GLU A 323 1.63 -20.56 8.17
N THR A 324 2.70 -21.35 8.23
CA THR A 324 4.08 -20.84 8.27
C THR A 324 4.86 -21.20 7.01
N ILE A 325 5.08 -22.50 6.77
CA ILE A 325 5.98 -22.94 5.70
C ILE A 325 5.28 -22.93 4.33
N SER A 326 4.10 -23.53 4.22
CA SER A 326 3.37 -23.67 2.94
C SER A 326 2.46 -22.49 2.62
N HIS A 327 2.41 -21.48 3.50
CA HIS A 327 1.82 -20.16 3.27
C HIS A 327 0.46 -20.20 2.55
N CYS A 328 -0.38 -21.21 2.85
CA CYS A 328 -1.60 -21.49 2.09
C CYS A 328 -2.59 -20.30 2.15
N ALA A 329 -2.54 -19.54 3.24
CA ALA A 329 -3.35 -18.35 3.45
C ALA A 329 -3.07 -17.24 2.42
N GLU A 330 -1.88 -17.21 1.80
CA GLU A 330 -1.50 -16.15 0.85
C GLU A 330 -2.33 -16.22 -0.44
N CYS A 331 -2.76 -17.41 -0.85
CA CYS A 331 -3.68 -17.60 -1.98
C CYS A 331 -5.12 -17.80 -1.51
N HIS A 332 -5.33 -18.58 -0.45
CA HIS A 332 -6.67 -18.96 0.00
C HIS A 332 -7.36 -17.90 0.89
N SER A 333 -6.95 -16.63 0.87
CA SER A 333 -7.60 -15.58 1.66
C SER A 333 -7.79 -14.29 0.86
N THR A 334 -8.86 -13.54 1.15
CA THR A 334 -9.02 -12.21 0.54
C THR A 334 -8.07 -11.18 1.13
N ARG A 335 -7.73 -10.17 0.33
CA ARG A 335 -6.83 -9.07 0.70
C ARG A 335 -7.57 -7.74 0.77
N ASN A 336 -7.09 -6.82 1.61
CA ASN A 336 -7.54 -5.44 1.64
C ASN A 336 -6.92 -4.62 0.49
N ALA A 337 -7.29 -3.34 0.36
CA ALA A 337 -6.78 -2.45 -0.69
C ALA A 337 -5.24 -2.25 -0.65
N PHE A 338 -4.58 -2.59 0.46
CA PHE A 338 -3.13 -2.53 0.62
C PHE A 338 -2.44 -3.90 0.42
N GLY A 339 -3.18 -4.91 -0.06
CA GLY A 339 -2.64 -6.25 -0.32
C GLY A 339 -2.43 -7.11 0.92
N ALA A 340 -2.82 -6.68 2.13
CA ALA A 340 -2.73 -7.49 3.33
C ALA A 340 -3.92 -8.45 3.47
N ILE A 341 -3.70 -9.67 3.95
CA ILE A 341 -4.76 -10.65 4.23
C ILE A 341 -5.75 -10.05 5.24
N LYS A 342 -7.05 -10.15 4.95
CA LYS A 342 -8.10 -9.80 5.92
C LYS A 342 -8.25 -10.94 6.94
N PRO A 343 -8.05 -10.69 8.26
CA PRO A 343 -8.09 -11.76 9.26
C PRO A 343 -9.39 -12.58 9.25
N GLY A 344 -10.54 -11.92 9.10
CA GLY A 344 -11.86 -12.57 9.11
C GLY A 344 -12.18 -13.43 7.87
N THR A 345 -11.32 -13.44 6.86
CA THR A 345 -11.52 -14.22 5.62
C THR A 345 -10.36 -15.17 5.35
N ARG A 346 -9.54 -15.46 6.36
CA ARG A 346 -8.40 -16.36 6.23
C ARG A 346 -8.91 -17.74 5.78
N PHE A 347 -8.29 -18.30 4.75
CA PHE A 347 -8.68 -19.58 4.12
C PHE A 347 -10.05 -19.62 3.41
N ALA A 348 -10.80 -18.52 3.41
CA ALA A 348 -12.12 -18.45 2.81
C ALA A 348 -12.11 -18.33 1.27
N GLY A 349 -10.95 -18.36 0.63
CA GLY A 349 -10.80 -18.17 -0.82
C GLY A 349 -11.03 -16.72 -1.25
N GLY A 350 -11.15 -16.50 -2.56
CA GLY A 350 -11.40 -15.18 -3.13
C GLY A 350 -10.77 -14.97 -4.50
N ILE A 351 -10.71 -13.72 -4.94
CA ILE A 351 -9.99 -13.33 -6.17
C ILE A 351 -8.51 -13.67 -5.99
N ASP A 352 -7.94 -14.34 -6.99
CA ASP A 352 -6.53 -14.66 -7.05
C ASP A 352 -5.66 -13.39 -6.88
N PRO A 353 -4.59 -13.42 -6.07
CA PRO A 353 -3.76 -12.23 -5.84
C PRO A 353 -3.14 -11.62 -7.11
N GLN A 354 -2.99 -12.41 -8.18
CA GLN A 354 -2.50 -11.93 -9.48
C GLN A 354 -3.64 -11.42 -10.39
N GLY A 355 -4.89 -11.50 -9.93
CA GLY A 355 -6.09 -11.08 -10.68
C GLY A 355 -6.48 -12.06 -11.79
N THR A 356 -5.95 -13.28 -11.80
CA THR A 356 -6.10 -14.22 -12.92
C THR A 356 -7.30 -15.16 -12.80
N GLY A 357 -8.02 -15.11 -11.68
CA GLY A 357 -9.15 -15.99 -11.44
C GLY A 357 -9.60 -15.99 -9.99
N PHE A 358 -10.04 -17.16 -9.53
CA PHE A 358 -10.60 -17.34 -8.21
C PHE A 358 -9.95 -18.53 -7.50
N VAL A 359 -9.48 -18.30 -6.28
CA VAL A 359 -8.91 -19.33 -5.42
C VAL A 359 -10.01 -19.89 -4.51
N PRO A 360 -10.20 -21.22 -4.46
CA PRO A 360 -11.30 -21.82 -3.72
C PRO A 360 -11.12 -21.68 -2.20
N ASN A 361 -12.25 -21.67 -1.50
CA ASN A 361 -12.29 -21.76 -0.04
C ASN A 361 -11.83 -23.14 0.44
N ILE A 362 -10.93 -23.19 1.42
CA ILE A 362 -10.42 -24.46 1.99
C ILE A 362 -10.89 -24.70 3.42
N THR A 363 -11.81 -23.90 3.93
CA THR A 363 -12.49 -24.15 5.20
C THR A 363 -13.60 -25.17 5.08
N GLN A 364 -14.24 -25.52 6.20
CA GLN A 364 -15.39 -26.42 6.20
C GLN A 364 -16.63 -25.86 5.49
N ASP A 365 -16.67 -24.58 5.11
CA ASP A 365 -17.74 -24.04 4.26
C ASP A 365 -17.80 -24.78 2.91
N ARG A 366 -16.65 -25.06 2.30
CA ARG A 366 -16.53 -25.82 1.05
C ARG A 366 -16.15 -27.28 1.26
N LEU A 367 -15.26 -27.57 2.22
CA LEU A 367 -14.65 -28.89 2.38
C LEU A 367 -15.35 -29.80 3.39
N ARG A 368 -16.55 -29.44 3.90
CA ARG A 368 -17.31 -30.28 4.84
C ARG A 368 -17.42 -31.75 4.42
N GLY A 369 -17.64 -32.00 3.13
CA GLY A 369 -17.82 -33.34 2.57
C GLY A 369 -16.53 -34.09 2.25
N TRP A 370 -15.36 -33.45 2.35
CA TRP A 370 -14.07 -34.10 2.11
C TRP A 370 -13.56 -34.73 3.40
N THR A 371 -12.99 -35.92 3.32
CA THR A 371 -12.26 -36.53 4.44
C THR A 371 -10.84 -35.96 4.54
N GLU A 372 -10.15 -36.21 5.66
CA GLU A 372 -8.72 -35.88 5.76
C GLU A 372 -7.90 -36.64 4.69
N ASN A 373 -8.25 -37.89 4.42
CA ASN A 373 -7.62 -38.70 3.37
C ASN A 373 -7.83 -38.12 1.97
N ASP A 374 -9.00 -37.54 1.70
CA ASP A 374 -9.26 -36.86 0.43
C ASP A 374 -8.36 -35.64 0.24
N ILE A 375 -8.18 -34.83 1.29
CA ILE A 375 -7.29 -33.67 1.26
C ILE A 375 -5.84 -34.14 1.07
N ALA A 376 -5.38 -35.13 1.83
CA ALA A 376 -4.03 -35.68 1.70
C ALA A 376 -3.77 -36.28 0.32
N ARG A 377 -4.74 -37.01 -0.26
CA ARG A 377 -4.65 -37.56 -1.62
C ARG A 377 -4.59 -36.46 -2.67
N MET A 378 -5.39 -35.40 -2.53
CA MET A 378 -5.34 -34.23 -3.42
C MET A 378 -3.96 -33.56 -3.36
N LEU A 379 -3.38 -33.39 -2.18
CA LEU A 379 -2.02 -32.84 -2.03
C LEU A 379 -0.91 -33.75 -2.59
N LYS A 380 -1.18 -35.06 -2.76
CA LYS A 380 -0.23 -36.02 -3.33
C LYS A 380 -0.35 -36.16 -4.86
N THR A 381 -1.57 -36.09 -5.37
CA THR A 381 -1.89 -36.51 -6.76
C THR A 381 -2.52 -35.40 -7.59
N GLY A 382 -3.05 -34.36 -6.93
CA GLY A 382 -3.87 -33.31 -7.53
C GLY A 382 -5.32 -33.72 -7.79
N GLU A 383 -5.70 -34.96 -7.52
CA GLU A 383 -7.03 -35.49 -7.78
C GLU A 383 -8.00 -35.14 -6.66
N THR A 384 -9.21 -34.71 -7.03
CA THR A 384 -10.28 -34.41 -6.10
C THR A 384 -11.19 -35.64 -5.90
N PRO A 385 -12.02 -35.68 -4.84
CA PRO A 385 -12.94 -36.80 -4.59
C PRO A 385 -14.05 -36.95 -5.63
N ASN A 386 -14.41 -35.86 -6.30
CA ASN A 386 -15.43 -35.82 -7.34
C ASN A 386 -14.86 -36.00 -8.75
N HIS A 387 -13.78 -36.78 -8.91
CA HIS A 387 -13.12 -37.08 -10.18
C HIS A 387 -12.56 -35.87 -10.95
N GLY A 388 -12.36 -34.74 -10.28
CA GLY A 388 -11.70 -33.56 -10.83
C GLY A 388 -10.19 -33.55 -10.54
N ARG A 389 -9.51 -32.50 -11.01
CA ARG A 389 -8.09 -32.24 -10.76
C ARG A 389 -7.87 -30.75 -10.48
N VAL A 390 -6.98 -30.43 -9.54
CA VAL A 390 -6.55 -29.04 -9.31
C VAL A 390 -5.64 -28.57 -10.45
N GLY A 391 -5.70 -27.27 -10.78
CA GLY A 391 -4.91 -26.68 -11.86
C GLY A 391 -4.37 -25.30 -11.50
N SER A 392 -3.84 -24.59 -12.49
CA SER A 392 -3.16 -23.29 -12.31
C SER A 392 -2.02 -23.39 -11.29
N SER A 393 -1.75 -22.35 -10.52
CA SER A 393 -0.72 -22.32 -9.47
C SER A 393 -0.83 -23.47 -8.46
N MET A 394 -2.01 -24.04 -8.24
CA MET A 394 -2.17 -25.16 -7.30
C MET A 394 -1.51 -26.45 -7.82
N SER A 395 -1.33 -26.64 -9.13
CA SER A 395 -0.62 -27.83 -9.63
C SER A 395 0.87 -27.81 -9.27
N ASP A 396 1.47 -26.63 -9.16
CA ASP A 396 2.83 -26.47 -8.68
C ASP A 396 2.94 -26.81 -7.19
N VAL A 397 1.99 -26.31 -6.38
CA VAL A 397 1.89 -26.67 -4.96
C VAL A 397 1.77 -28.18 -4.79
N VAL A 398 0.91 -28.85 -5.56
CA VAL A 398 0.78 -30.33 -5.54
C VAL A 398 2.08 -31.03 -5.90
N THR A 399 2.80 -30.54 -6.92
CA THR A 399 4.10 -31.10 -7.32
C THR A 399 5.07 -31.10 -6.13
N ASN A 400 5.10 -30.01 -5.36
CA ASN A 400 5.96 -29.91 -4.19
C ASN A 400 5.41 -30.70 -2.98
N THR A 401 4.12 -30.63 -2.68
CA THR A 401 3.53 -31.37 -1.55
C THR A 401 3.55 -32.88 -1.76
N ALA A 402 3.62 -33.37 -3.00
CA ALA A 402 3.85 -34.78 -3.32
C ALA A 402 5.22 -35.29 -2.86
N MET A 403 6.22 -34.40 -2.72
CA MET A 403 7.56 -34.74 -2.22
C MET A 403 7.62 -34.93 -0.70
N LEU A 404 6.61 -34.46 0.04
CA LEU A 404 6.55 -34.57 1.49
C LEU A 404 6.32 -36.04 1.93
N PRO A 405 6.63 -36.41 3.18
CA PRO A 405 6.17 -37.68 3.72
C PRO A 405 4.64 -37.70 3.85
N ASP A 406 4.03 -38.89 3.82
CA ASP A 406 2.57 -39.04 3.99
C ASP A 406 2.09 -38.43 5.32
N SER A 407 2.91 -38.49 6.37
CA SER A 407 2.62 -37.89 7.69
C SER A 407 2.44 -36.37 7.63
N ASP A 408 3.25 -35.65 6.85
CA ASP A 408 3.12 -34.19 6.72
C ASP A 408 1.88 -33.81 5.90
N ARG A 409 1.53 -34.58 4.86
CA ARG A 409 0.27 -34.40 4.13
C ARG A 409 -0.95 -34.66 5.00
N GLN A 410 -0.88 -35.69 5.86
CA GLN A 410 -1.92 -35.98 6.84
C GLN A 410 -2.03 -34.86 7.88
N ALA A 411 -0.90 -34.33 8.37
CA ALA A 411 -0.89 -33.18 9.29
C ALA A 411 -1.57 -31.96 8.67
N ILE A 412 -1.21 -31.61 7.43
CA ILE A 412 -1.86 -30.53 6.67
C ILE A 412 -3.37 -30.79 6.55
N ALA A 413 -3.76 -32.01 6.18
CA ALA A 413 -5.17 -32.39 6.05
C ALA A 413 -5.94 -32.28 7.37
N ARG A 414 -5.34 -32.72 8.48
CA ARG A 414 -5.88 -32.64 9.84
C ARG A 414 -6.16 -31.19 10.23
N TYR A 415 -5.21 -30.29 10.01
CA TYR A 415 -5.38 -28.87 10.31
C TYR A 415 -6.46 -28.22 9.44
N ILE A 416 -6.42 -28.43 8.12
CA ILE A 416 -7.42 -27.90 7.18
C ILE A 416 -8.83 -28.41 7.52
N LYS A 417 -8.95 -29.69 7.90
CA LYS A 417 -10.23 -30.27 8.31
C LYS A 417 -10.77 -29.65 9.59
N GLY A 418 -9.87 -29.24 10.49
CA GLY A 418 -10.19 -28.56 11.76
C GLY A 418 -10.54 -27.08 11.64
N LEU A 419 -10.40 -26.43 10.48
CA LEU A 419 -10.71 -25.02 10.28
C LEU A 419 -12.21 -24.74 10.47
N PRO A 420 -12.63 -23.65 11.12
CA PRO A 420 -14.05 -23.29 11.20
C PRO A 420 -14.60 -22.95 9.81
N PRO A 421 -15.89 -23.21 9.52
CA PRO A 421 -16.49 -22.78 8.27
C PRO A 421 -16.53 -21.25 8.20
N ILE A 422 -15.94 -20.68 7.15
CA ILE A 422 -15.98 -19.24 6.87
C ILE A 422 -16.50 -19.08 5.46
N ALA A 423 -17.61 -18.36 5.28
CA ALA A 423 -18.18 -18.12 3.96
C ALA A 423 -17.21 -17.32 3.08
N THR A 424 -17.10 -17.72 1.81
CA THR A 424 -16.31 -16.95 0.84
C THR A 424 -16.88 -15.54 0.68
N PRO A 425 -16.10 -14.47 0.86
CA PRO A 425 -16.59 -13.12 0.64
C PRO A 425 -17.07 -12.94 -0.81
N ARG A 426 -18.28 -12.41 -0.98
CA ARG A 426 -18.77 -12.01 -2.30
C ARG A 426 -18.07 -10.70 -2.71
N PRO A 427 -17.71 -10.54 -3.99
CA PRO A 427 -17.11 -9.31 -4.50
C PRO A 427 -17.99 -8.08 -4.29
#